data_AF-A0AAF5HZ63-F1
#
_entry.id   AF-A0AAF5HZ63-F1
#
_cell.length_a   1.000
_cell.length_b   1.000
_cell.length_c   1.000
_cell.angle_alpha   90.00
_cell.angle_beta   90.00
_cell.angle_gamma   90.00
#
_symmetry.space_group_name_H-M   'P 1'
#
loop_
_entity.id
_entity.type
_entity.pdbx_description
1 polymer ?
#
loop_
_entity_poly.entity_id
_entity_poly.type
_entity_poly.pdbx_seq_one_letter_code
_entity_poly.pdbx_strand_id
1 'polypeptide(L)'
;MTGKYNNFEVSISSLPSEILCIILKQVDWKTIYRVKAISKYFYTFVGKHLDSLPKPKVREFEISSYSTKDTFVEGYFLLENKANPIYINCRIDNLSQTNEGNEVEDYLMKIDLTNVGVGKIKTNGKSLVFDILNRYLKPGINVGFLEIEINKCHNLESFSSFIQKIKHVTFFHLTKLCFSHQTILKCQCTKFVNPEMITKLFLNNNNLQWLDISSKCNDFDVELIQYMKSRQITCEGEGKLHKNFTICLPYRSDMNVQHEINKHFSCGKYIISNVSQNYGNFNYFQATKLCTGCNCQMHIGIAYINIEESRKPVCYSYV
;
A
#
# COMPACT_ATOMS: atom_id res chain seq x y z
N MET A 1 1.78 -54.01 39.41
CA MET A 1 2.96 -53.31 38.88
C MET A 1 2.52 -52.00 38.27
N THR A 2 2.33 -50.96 39.07
CA THR A 2 2.06 -49.60 38.57
C THR A 2 3.31 -48.80 38.84
N GLY A 3 4.21 -48.77 37.85
CA GLY A 3 5.40 -47.93 37.89
C GLY A 3 4.94 -46.50 38.11
N LYS A 4 5.27 -45.94 39.29
CA LYS A 4 5.14 -44.51 39.56
C LYS A 4 6.05 -43.81 38.56
N TYR A 5 5.47 -43.32 37.46
CA TYR A 5 6.10 -42.27 36.68
C TYR A 5 6.27 -41.12 37.65
N ASN A 6 7.49 -40.93 38.16
CA ASN A 6 7.90 -39.70 38.78
C ASN A 6 7.78 -38.65 37.68
N ASN A 7 6.63 -37.99 37.60
CA ASN A 7 6.45 -36.78 36.81
C ASN A 7 7.39 -35.74 37.43
N PHE A 8 8.63 -35.71 36.96
CA PHE A 8 9.51 -34.59 37.18
C PHE A 8 8.87 -33.40 36.46
N GLU A 9 8.08 -32.63 37.20
CA GLU A 9 7.58 -31.33 36.76
C GLU A 9 8.76 -30.36 36.76
N VAL A 10 9.50 -30.33 35.65
CA VAL A 10 10.49 -29.29 35.40
C VAL A 10 9.73 -28.02 35.08
N SER A 11 9.87 -27.00 35.94
CA SER A 11 9.30 -25.70 35.64
C SER A 11 9.88 -25.17 34.33
N ILE A 12 9.03 -24.71 33.42
CA ILE A 12 9.50 -24.06 32.20
C ILE A 12 10.46 -22.89 32.50
N SER A 13 10.32 -22.21 33.64
CA SER A 13 11.20 -21.12 34.05
C SER A 13 12.59 -21.57 34.49
N SER A 14 12.83 -22.86 34.73
CA SER A 14 14.16 -23.40 35.04
C SER A 14 14.95 -23.82 33.80
N LEU A 15 14.35 -23.72 32.61
CA LEU A 15 15.05 -24.00 31.36
C LEU A 15 16.07 -22.89 31.04
N PRO A 16 17.21 -23.23 30.40
CA PRO A 16 18.14 -22.23 29.89
C PRO A 16 17.47 -21.24 28.92
N SER A 17 17.97 -20.01 28.87
CA SER A 17 17.37 -18.94 28.06
C SER A 17 17.33 -19.28 26.57
N GLU A 18 18.33 -20.03 26.10
CA GLU A 18 18.45 -20.53 24.74
C GLU A 18 17.31 -21.50 24.41
N ILE A 19 17.02 -22.43 25.33
CA ILE A 19 15.92 -23.40 25.18
C ILE A 19 14.57 -22.68 25.20
N LEU A 20 14.38 -21.73 26.12
CA LEU A 20 13.18 -20.91 26.16
C LEU A 20 12.97 -20.12 24.86
N CYS A 21 14.03 -19.55 24.30
CA CYS A 21 13.95 -18.87 23.00
C CYS A 21 13.57 -19.84 21.88
N ILE A 22 14.14 -21.05 21.86
CA ILE A 22 13.78 -22.08 20.87
C ILE A 22 12.29 -22.42 20.98
N ILE A 23 11.78 -22.64 22.18
CA ILE A 23 10.35 -22.95 22.41
C ILE A 23 9.48 -21.77 21.94
N LEU A 24 9.79 -20.55 22.38
CA LEU A 24 8.97 -19.38 22.04
C LEU A 24 9.04 -18.98 20.56
N LYS A 25 10.10 -19.36 19.83
CA LYS A 25 10.19 -19.19 18.38
C LYS A 25 9.20 -20.07 17.61
N GLN A 26 8.75 -21.18 18.21
CA GLN A 26 7.82 -22.13 17.56
C GLN A 26 6.34 -21.76 17.76
N VAL A 27 6.04 -20.69 18.50
CA VAL A 27 4.65 -20.26 18.77
C VAL A 27 4.38 -18.89 18.17
N ASP A 28 3.10 -18.59 17.97
CA ASP A 28 2.67 -17.29 17.45
C ASP A 28 2.82 -16.17 18.50
N TRP A 29 2.80 -14.91 18.04
CA TRP A 29 2.88 -13.76 18.94
C TRP A 29 1.73 -13.74 19.97
N LYS A 30 0.54 -14.24 19.61
CA LYS A 30 -0.60 -14.31 20.52
C LYS A 30 -0.28 -15.17 21.75
N THR A 31 0.40 -16.29 21.54
CA THR A 31 0.87 -17.19 22.60
C THR A 31 1.99 -16.53 23.40
N ILE A 32 2.98 -15.91 22.75
CA ILE A 32 4.07 -15.17 23.43
C ILE A 32 3.48 -14.05 24.31
N TYR A 33 2.48 -13.33 23.81
CA TYR A 33 1.79 -12.28 24.55
C TYR A 33 1.07 -12.82 25.79
N ARG A 34 0.44 -14.00 25.69
CA ARG A 34 -0.15 -14.69 26.87
C ARG A 34 0.93 -15.10 27.86
N VAL A 35 2.05 -15.66 27.39
CA VAL A 35 3.20 -16.02 28.24
C VAL A 35 3.73 -14.80 29.00
N LYS A 36 3.83 -13.65 28.33
CA LYS A 36 4.23 -12.38 28.92
C LYS A 36 3.32 -11.96 30.10
N ALA A 37 2.05 -12.35 30.09
CA ALA A 37 1.07 -12.04 31.12
C ALA A 37 1.07 -13.03 32.31
N ILE A 38 1.80 -14.15 32.22
CA ILE A 38 1.82 -15.18 33.27
C ILE A 38 2.61 -14.73 34.50
N SER A 39 3.79 -14.13 34.29
CA SER A 39 4.67 -13.74 35.40
C SER A 39 5.64 -12.62 35.02
N LYS A 40 6.20 -11.94 36.04
CA LYS A 40 7.26 -10.94 35.86
C LYS A 40 8.50 -11.51 35.17
N TYR A 41 8.86 -12.77 35.47
CA TYR A 41 9.96 -13.45 34.81
C TYR A 41 9.73 -13.51 33.29
N PHE A 42 8.57 -14.02 32.85
CA PHE A 42 8.26 -14.10 31.43
C PHE A 42 8.10 -12.72 30.78
N TYR A 43 7.53 -11.75 31.51
CA TYR A 43 7.46 -10.37 31.05
C TYR A 43 8.85 -9.82 30.70
N THR A 44 9.79 -9.93 31.63
CA THR A 44 11.17 -9.46 31.45
C THR A 44 11.93 -10.30 30.43
N PHE A 45 11.74 -11.62 30.43
CA PHE A 45 12.38 -12.53 29.49
C PHE A 45 12.01 -12.21 28.04
N VAL A 46 10.70 -12.10 27.76
CA VAL A 46 10.19 -11.73 26.43
C VAL A 46 10.67 -10.35 26.03
N GLY A 47 10.67 -9.37 26.94
CA GLY A 47 11.18 -8.04 26.67
C GLY A 47 12.66 -8.03 26.27
N LYS A 48 13.50 -8.79 26.98
CA LYS A 48 14.95 -8.89 26.71
C LYS A 48 15.27 -9.61 25.40
N HIS A 49 14.44 -10.57 24.98
CA HIS A 49 14.71 -11.41 23.81
C HIS A 49 13.80 -11.10 22.61
N LEU A 50 13.04 -10.00 22.65
CA LEU A 50 12.01 -9.67 21.67
C LEU A 50 12.52 -9.70 20.22
N ASP A 51 13.75 -9.26 19.97
CA ASP A 51 14.34 -9.24 18.62
C ASP A 51 14.58 -10.64 18.04
N SER A 52 14.70 -11.65 18.90
CA SER A 52 14.87 -13.05 18.51
C SER A 52 13.54 -13.81 18.42
N LEU A 53 12.44 -13.19 18.85
CA LEU A 53 11.12 -13.82 18.91
C LEU A 53 10.23 -13.34 17.76
N PRO A 54 9.22 -14.14 17.35
CA PRO A 54 8.18 -13.69 16.44
C PRO A 54 7.57 -12.38 16.92
N LYS A 55 7.57 -11.35 16.07
CA LYS A 55 7.03 -10.01 16.38
C LYS A 55 5.52 -9.96 16.12
N PRO A 56 4.76 -9.08 16.81
CA PRO A 56 3.35 -8.84 16.51
C PRO A 56 3.16 -8.38 15.07
N LYS A 57 2.30 -9.08 14.34
CA LYS A 57 1.87 -8.68 12.99
C LYS A 57 0.94 -7.48 13.05
N VAL A 58 1.18 -6.54 12.15
CA VAL A 58 0.40 -5.32 11.98
C VAL A 58 -0.70 -5.57 10.94
N ARG A 59 -1.95 -5.37 11.36
CA ARG A 59 -3.09 -5.35 10.44
C ARG A 59 -3.15 -4.02 9.69
N GLU A 60 -3.00 -2.92 10.42
CA GLU A 60 -3.12 -1.57 9.88
C GLU A 60 -2.06 -0.65 10.49
N PHE A 61 -1.41 0.17 9.67
CA PHE A 61 -0.62 1.30 10.17
C PHE A 61 -1.01 2.59 9.46
N GLU A 62 -0.95 3.69 10.20
CA GLU A 62 -0.96 5.04 9.64
C GLU A 62 0.20 5.81 10.25
N ILE A 63 1.07 6.39 9.42
CA ILE A 63 2.12 7.29 9.88
C ILE A 63 1.95 8.62 9.19
N SER A 64 1.75 9.65 9.98
CA SER A 64 1.52 11.01 9.52
C SER A 64 2.63 11.92 10.03
N SER A 65 3.05 12.89 9.23
CA SER A 65 3.93 13.96 9.69
C SER A 65 3.49 15.31 9.18
N TYR A 66 3.59 16.32 10.04
CA TYR A 66 3.34 17.70 9.68
C TYR A 66 4.45 18.60 10.21
N SER A 67 4.91 19.50 9.35
CA SER A 67 5.94 20.50 9.67
C SER A 67 5.29 21.88 9.77
N THR A 68 5.37 22.53 10.94
CA THR A 68 4.97 23.93 11.13
C THR A 68 6.16 24.80 11.48
N LYS A 69 6.79 24.55 12.63
CA LYS A 69 8.12 25.01 13.03
C LYS A 69 9.02 23.82 13.38
N ASP A 70 8.42 22.86 14.09
CA ASP A 70 8.97 21.55 14.41
C ASP A 70 8.31 20.47 13.54
N THR A 71 8.97 19.31 13.44
CA THR A 71 8.38 18.14 12.76
C THR A 71 7.68 17.27 13.78
N PHE A 72 6.38 17.08 13.63
CA PHE A 72 5.63 16.12 14.44
C PHE A 72 5.42 14.86 13.63
N VAL A 73 5.53 13.70 14.28
CA VAL A 73 5.21 12.41 13.70
C VAL A 73 4.17 11.72 14.56
N GLU A 74 3.09 11.31 13.93
CA GLU A 74 2.02 10.53 14.52
C GLU A 74 2.06 9.12 13.95
N GLY A 75 2.01 8.13 14.84
CA GLY A 75 1.93 6.72 14.50
C GLY A 75 0.65 6.11 15.05
N TYR A 76 -0.09 5.45 14.17
CA TYR A 76 -1.24 4.62 14.50
C TYR A 76 -0.93 3.19 14.07
N PHE A 77 -1.12 2.23 14.98
CA PHE A 77 -0.84 0.83 14.71
C PHE A 77 -1.91 -0.08 15.29
N LEU A 78 -2.50 -0.91 14.44
CA LEU A 78 -3.46 -1.92 14.80
C LEU A 78 -2.88 -3.30 14.54
N LEU A 79 -2.78 -4.12 15.58
CA LEU A 79 -2.20 -5.47 15.50
C LEU A 79 -3.30 -6.50 15.21
N GLU A 80 -2.97 -7.60 14.50
CA GLU A 80 -3.94 -8.65 14.15
C GLU A 80 -4.70 -9.22 15.38
N ASN A 81 -4.04 -9.26 16.53
CA ASN A 81 -4.56 -9.85 17.76
C ASN A 81 -4.95 -8.82 18.83
N LYS A 82 -5.11 -7.54 18.47
CA LYS A 82 -5.58 -6.49 19.38
C LYS A 82 -6.80 -5.79 18.80
N ALA A 83 -7.81 -5.59 19.64
CA ALA A 83 -8.98 -4.79 19.29
C ALA A 83 -8.65 -3.29 19.29
N ASN A 84 -7.86 -2.86 20.28
CA ASN A 84 -7.52 -1.45 20.43
C ASN A 84 -6.25 -1.10 19.65
N PRO A 85 -6.29 -0.05 18.84
CA PRO A 85 -5.09 0.50 18.21
C PRO A 85 -4.17 1.17 19.22
N ILE A 86 -2.92 1.34 18.81
CA ILE A 86 -1.90 2.08 19.54
C ILE A 86 -1.67 3.39 18.80
N TYR A 87 -1.80 4.49 19.54
CA TYR A 87 -1.54 5.85 19.07
C TYR A 87 -0.29 6.37 19.74
N ILE A 88 0.59 6.95 18.93
CA ILE A 88 1.85 7.54 19.35
C ILE A 88 1.95 8.90 18.67
N ASN A 89 2.35 9.93 19.40
CA ASN A 89 2.67 11.23 18.84
C ASN A 89 3.98 11.69 19.46
N CYS A 90 4.97 11.96 18.62
CA CYS A 90 6.26 12.46 19.04
C CYS A 90 6.67 13.69 18.24
N ARG A 91 7.39 14.59 18.91
CA ARG A 91 8.07 15.72 18.29
C ARG A 91 9.49 15.31 17.92
N ILE A 92 9.89 15.56 16.68
CA ILE A 92 11.24 15.30 16.18
C ILE A 92 11.89 16.64 15.86
N ASP A 93 12.89 17.00 16.65
CA ASP A 93 13.60 18.28 16.50
C ASP A 93 14.69 18.20 15.42
N ASN A 94 15.37 17.06 15.23
CA ASN A 94 16.31 16.77 14.13
C ASN A 94 16.61 15.27 14.02
N LEU A 95 16.79 14.74 12.79
CA LEU A 95 17.22 13.35 12.56
C LEU A 95 18.63 13.03 13.10
N SER A 96 19.47 14.04 13.33
CA SER A 96 20.86 13.84 13.73
C SER A 96 21.04 13.45 15.20
N GLN A 97 19.97 13.47 15.99
CA GLN A 97 20.02 13.02 17.38
C GLN A 97 19.63 11.55 17.42
N THR A 98 20.47 10.77 18.09
CA THR A 98 20.30 9.37 18.48
C THR A 98 18.84 9.01 18.71
N ASN A 99 18.43 7.80 18.27
CA ASN A 99 17.08 7.21 18.36
C ASN A 99 16.37 7.31 19.75
N GLU A 100 17.07 7.78 20.78
CA GLU A 100 16.56 7.97 22.13
C GLU A 100 15.42 9.00 22.13
N GLY A 101 14.20 8.52 22.40
CA GLY A 101 13.00 9.34 22.58
C GLY A 101 12.03 9.37 21.40
N ASN A 102 12.34 8.77 20.26
CA ASN A 102 11.35 8.63 19.18
C ASN A 102 10.44 7.41 19.43
N GLU A 103 9.32 7.64 20.14
CA GLU A 103 8.35 6.60 20.47
C GLU A 103 7.82 5.82 19.24
N VAL A 104 7.74 6.46 18.07
CA VAL A 104 7.33 5.79 16.83
C VAL A 104 8.38 4.77 16.39
N GLU A 105 9.66 5.13 16.44
CA GLU A 105 10.77 4.24 16.11
C GLU A 105 10.87 3.08 17.10
N ASP A 106 10.75 3.37 18.41
CA ASP A 106 10.70 2.36 19.46
C ASP A 106 9.58 1.34 19.26
N TYR A 107 8.47 1.78 18.65
CA TYR A 107 7.35 0.90 18.34
C TYR A 107 7.58 0.13 17.03
N LEU A 108 8.11 0.77 15.99
CA LEU A 108 8.48 0.14 14.72
C LEU A 108 9.50 -1.00 14.92
N MET A 109 10.43 -0.86 15.87
CA MET A 109 11.35 -1.94 16.25
C MET A 109 10.63 -3.19 16.77
N LYS A 110 9.45 -3.04 17.37
CA LYS A 110 8.76 -4.10 18.12
C LYS A 110 7.66 -4.78 17.33
N ILE A 111 7.46 -4.45 16.05
CA ILE A 111 6.36 -4.97 15.22
C ILE A 111 6.87 -5.64 13.93
N ASP A 112 6.03 -6.50 13.34
CA ASP A 112 6.24 -7.12 12.04
C ASP A 112 5.35 -6.45 10.98
N LEU A 113 6.00 -5.77 10.04
CA LEU A 113 5.38 -5.08 8.90
C LEU A 113 5.56 -5.86 7.59
N THR A 114 5.95 -7.14 7.63
CA THR A 114 6.19 -7.94 6.41
C THR A 114 4.92 -8.16 5.60
N ASN A 115 3.77 -8.32 6.27
CA ASN A 115 2.46 -8.41 5.63
C ASN A 115 1.51 -7.47 6.37
N VAL A 116 1.01 -6.45 5.67
CA VAL A 116 0.13 -5.44 6.24
C VAL A 116 -1.18 -5.43 5.46
N GLY A 117 -2.32 -5.40 6.16
CA GLY A 117 -3.62 -5.24 5.52
C GLY A 117 -3.79 -3.84 4.94
N VAL A 118 -3.59 -2.80 5.75
CA VAL A 118 -3.75 -1.38 5.37
C VAL A 118 -2.54 -0.56 5.82
N GLY A 119 -1.88 0.13 4.90
CA GLY A 119 -0.84 1.12 5.18
C GLY A 119 -1.28 2.50 4.71
N LYS A 120 -1.19 3.51 5.58
CA LYS A 120 -1.45 4.90 5.23
C LYS A 120 -0.27 5.77 5.61
N ILE A 121 0.18 6.62 4.69
CA ILE A 121 1.29 7.53 4.93
C ILE A 121 0.87 8.92 4.51
N LYS A 122 0.94 9.90 5.41
CA LYS A 122 0.64 11.30 5.10
C LYS A 122 1.81 12.18 5.48
N THR A 123 2.24 13.04 4.57
CA THR A 123 3.39 13.92 4.81
C THR A 123 3.07 15.34 4.41
N ASN A 124 3.46 16.31 5.24
CA ASN A 124 3.33 17.74 4.95
C ASN A 124 4.62 18.49 5.30
N GLY A 125 5.28 19.07 4.30
CA GLY A 125 6.51 19.83 4.43
C GLY A 125 7.75 18.94 4.57
N LYS A 126 8.69 19.33 5.44
CA LYS A 126 9.91 18.57 5.73
C LYS A 126 9.58 17.27 6.49
N SER A 127 9.12 16.26 5.78
CA SER A 127 8.77 14.97 6.36
C SER A 127 9.98 14.04 6.42
N LEU A 128 10.09 13.35 7.56
CA LEU A 128 11.10 12.35 7.87
C LEU A 128 10.50 10.92 7.90
N VAL A 129 9.22 10.77 7.52
CA VAL A 129 8.48 9.50 7.67
C VAL A 129 9.14 8.39 6.88
N PHE A 130 9.55 8.66 5.64
CA PHE A 130 10.21 7.66 4.81
C PHE A 130 11.60 7.30 5.33
N ASP A 131 12.33 8.24 5.94
CA ASP A 131 13.63 7.96 6.59
C ASP A 131 13.46 7.02 7.78
N ILE A 132 12.48 7.31 8.64
CA ILE A 132 12.10 6.47 9.79
C ILE A 132 11.71 5.08 9.30
N LEU A 133 10.77 5.01 8.36
CA LEU A 133 10.30 3.75 7.78
C LEU A 133 11.46 2.95 7.17
N ASN A 134 12.39 3.60 6.47
CA ASN A 134 13.52 2.93 5.85
C ASN A 134 14.52 2.33 6.86
N ARG A 135 14.56 2.78 8.11
CA ARG A 135 15.41 2.14 9.13
C ARG A 135 14.86 0.80 9.62
N TYR A 136 13.54 0.63 9.65
CA TYR A 136 12.89 -0.53 10.28
C TYR A 136 12.21 -1.51 9.32
N LEU A 137 11.83 -1.04 8.14
CA LEU A 137 11.23 -1.89 7.11
C LEU A 137 12.30 -2.70 6.37
N LYS A 138 12.12 -4.01 6.34
CA LYS A 138 12.91 -4.92 5.51
C LYS A 138 12.39 -4.94 4.08
N PRO A 139 13.23 -5.18 3.05
CA PRO A 139 12.74 -5.46 1.72
C PRO A 139 11.81 -6.67 1.69
N GLY A 140 10.83 -6.68 0.78
CA GLY A 140 9.93 -7.82 0.58
C GLY A 140 8.53 -7.67 1.17
N ILE A 141 8.10 -6.45 1.51
CA ILE A 141 6.82 -6.21 2.20
C ILE A 141 5.64 -6.40 1.25
N ASN A 142 4.57 -7.02 1.75
CA ASN A 142 3.29 -7.10 1.06
C ASN A 142 2.26 -6.21 1.79
N VAL A 143 1.54 -5.38 1.03
CA VAL A 143 0.50 -4.50 1.57
C VAL A 143 -0.80 -4.76 0.82
N GLY A 144 -1.91 -4.97 1.53
CA GLY A 144 -3.23 -5.08 0.92
C GLY A 144 -3.65 -3.76 0.28
N PHE A 145 -3.84 -2.73 1.09
CA PHE A 145 -4.16 -1.38 0.65
C PHE A 145 -3.09 -0.39 1.13
N LEU A 146 -2.44 0.30 0.20
CA LEU A 146 -1.44 1.32 0.51
C LEU A 146 -1.90 2.68 -0.02
N GLU A 147 -2.05 3.64 0.89
CA GLU A 147 -2.34 5.03 0.57
C GLU A 147 -1.20 5.94 1.00
N ILE A 148 -0.72 6.77 0.07
CA ILE A 148 0.35 7.72 0.33
C ILE A 148 -0.08 9.11 -0.16
N GLU A 149 -0.11 10.07 0.76
CA GLU A 149 -0.32 11.48 0.50
C GLU A 149 0.96 12.26 0.81
N ILE A 150 1.51 12.95 -0.18
CA ILE A 150 2.75 13.72 -0.01
C ILE A 150 2.53 15.19 -0.38
N ASN A 151 2.47 16.08 0.60
CA ASN A 151 2.38 17.51 0.39
C ASN A 151 3.74 18.18 0.68
N LYS A 152 4.45 18.65 -0.35
CA LYS A 152 5.73 19.39 -0.23
C LYS A 152 6.84 18.64 0.51
N CYS A 153 7.06 17.34 0.23
CA CYS A 153 8.20 16.61 0.77
C CYS A 153 9.51 16.98 0.06
N HIS A 154 10.60 17.10 0.81
CA HIS A 154 11.92 17.41 0.26
C HIS A 154 12.73 16.16 -0.13
N ASN A 155 12.37 14.98 0.39
CA ASN A 155 13.20 13.78 0.31
C ASN A 155 12.60 12.72 -0.62
N LEU A 156 12.88 12.85 -1.92
CA LEU A 156 12.46 11.87 -2.93
C LEU A 156 13.22 10.54 -2.82
N GLU A 157 14.50 10.58 -2.43
CA GLU A 157 15.35 9.39 -2.35
C GLU A 157 14.82 8.43 -1.28
N SER A 158 14.43 8.96 -0.12
CA SER A 158 13.84 8.13 0.93
C SER A 158 12.46 7.60 0.57
N PHE A 159 11.63 8.39 -0.12
CA PHE A 159 10.39 7.87 -0.71
C PHE A 159 10.67 6.72 -1.68
N SER A 160 11.62 6.89 -2.59
CA SER A 160 11.98 5.88 -3.60
C SER A 160 12.52 4.60 -2.95
N SER A 161 13.39 4.73 -1.95
CA SER A 161 13.92 3.61 -1.17
C SER A 161 12.81 2.86 -0.43
N PHE A 162 11.83 3.58 0.13
CA PHE A 162 10.66 2.96 0.76
C PHE A 162 9.84 2.17 -0.27
N ILE A 163 9.53 2.76 -1.43
CA ILE A 163 8.76 2.08 -2.48
C ILE A 163 9.47 0.81 -2.96
N GLN A 164 10.80 0.83 -3.09
CA GLN A 164 11.59 -0.34 -3.52
C GLN A 164 11.55 -1.51 -2.53
N LYS A 165 11.20 -1.28 -1.26
CA LYS A 165 11.05 -2.35 -0.26
C LYS A 165 9.74 -3.10 -0.39
N ILE A 166 8.76 -2.54 -1.10
CA ILE A 166 7.45 -3.15 -1.27
C ILE A 166 7.53 -4.15 -2.42
N LYS A 167 7.25 -5.42 -2.12
CA LYS A 167 7.20 -6.52 -3.10
C LYS A 167 5.84 -6.61 -3.78
N HIS A 168 4.76 -6.41 -3.02
CA HIS A 168 3.40 -6.53 -3.54
C HIS A 168 2.46 -5.52 -2.90
N VAL A 169 1.61 -4.90 -3.72
CA VAL A 169 0.47 -4.10 -3.29
C VAL A 169 -0.77 -4.57 -4.01
N THR A 170 -1.87 -4.83 -3.30
CA THR A 170 -3.16 -5.18 -3.95
C THR A 170 -3.89 -3.94 -4.45
N PHE A 171 -3.95 -2.89 -3.63
CA PHE A 171 -4.56 -1.59 -3.96
C PHE A 171 -3.59 -0.46 -3.62
N PHE A 172 -3.22 0.34 -4.61
CA PHE A 172 -2.25 1.42 -4.42
C PHE A 172 -2.87 2.77 -4.76
N HIS A 173 -2.92 3.67 -3.77
CA HIS A 173 -3.49 4.99 -3.90
C HIS A 173 -2.43 6.06 -3.60
N LEU A 174 -2.04 6.81 -4.62
CA LEU A 174 -1.07 7.90 -4.50
C LEU A 174 -1.79 9.23 -4.70
N THR A 175 -1.73 10.13 -3.72
CA THR A 175 -2.35 11.46 -3.82
C THR A 175 -1.36 12.58 -3.56
N LYS A 176 -1.57 13.69 -4.28
CA LYS A 176 -0.88 14.98 -4.11
C LYS A 176 0.64 14.97 -4.19
N LEU A 177 1.30 13.90 -4.69
CA LEU A 177 2.76 13.66 -4.70
C LEU A 177 3.67 14.86 -5.06
N CYS A 178 3.86 15.75 -4.09
CA CYS A 178 4.50 17.04 -4.29
C CYS A 178 5.89 17.02 -3.67
N PHE A 179 6.93 16.93 -4.50
CA PHE A 179 8.32 17.07 -4.07
C PHE A 179 8.85 18.48 -4.33
N SER A 180 9.41 19.15 -3.31
CA SER A 180 9.69 20.58 -3.32
C SER A 180 10.91 21.00 -4.17
N HIS A 181 11.78 20.08 -4.59
CA HIS A 181 13.04 20.41 -5.28
C HIS A 181 13.26 19.69 -6.62
N GLN A 182 12.21 19.16 -7.25
CA GLN A 182 12.32 18.78 -8.66
C GLN A 182 12.07 20.00 -9.56
N THR A 183 13.01 20.26 -10.45
CA THR A 183 13.01 21.26 -11.53
C THR A 183 11.95 21.00 -12.62
N ILE A 184 10.85 20.32 -12.29
CA ILE A 184 9.65 20.24 -13.12
C ILE A 184 8.77 21.45 -12.77
N LEU A 185 9.19 22.58 -13.33
CA LEU A 185 8.55 23.89 -13.44
C LEU A 185 7.24 24.14 -12.65
N LYS A 186 7.38 25.09 -11.69
CA LYS A 186 6.41 26.11 -11.25
C LYS A 186 5.21 25.57 -10.48
N CYS A 187 5.56 24.79 -9.44
CA CYS A 187 4.76 23.84 -8.66
C CYS A 187 3.64 23.16 -9.44
N GLN A 188 3.97 22.60 -10.60
CA GLN A 188 3.14 21.60 -11.27
C GLN A 188 3.22 20.23 -10.55
N CYS A 189 3.07 20.28 -9.23
CA CYS A 189 3.48 19.30 -8.22
C CYS A 189 2.76 17.92 -8.27
N THR A 190 2.05 17.61 -9.35
CA THR A 190 1.49 16.27 -9.65
C THR A 190 2.10 15.64 -10.92
N LYS A 191 2.98 16.34 -11.64
CA LYS A 191 3.75 15.78 -12.77
C LYS A 191 4.88 14.83 -12.35
N PHE A 192 5.06 14.60 -11.05
CA PHE A 192 5.99 13.57 -10.57
C PHE A 192 5.71 12.22 -11.24
N VAL A 193 4.41 11.90 -11.37
CA VAL A 193 3.96 10.74 -12.15
C VAL A 193 3.85 11.16 -13.61
N ASN A 194 4.79 10.68 -14.43
CA ASN A 194 4.82 10.88 -15.88
C ASN A 194 4.30 9.62 -16.62
N PRO A 195 4.06 9.69 -17.95
CA PRO A 195 3.57 8.56 -18.73
C PRO A 195 4.44 7.31 -18.61
N GLU A 196 5.77 7.47 -18.66
CA GLU A 196 6.73 6.37 -18.57
C GLU A 196 6.62 5.62 -17.23
N MET A 197 6.46 6.34 -16.12
CA MET A 197 6.30 5.75 -14.79
C MET A 197 4.99 4.96 -14.67
N ILE A 198 3.89 5.50 -15.21
CA ILE A 198 2.59 4.82 -15.24
C ILE A 198 2.69 3.53 -16.06
N THR A 199 3.27 3.64 -17.25
CA THR A 199 3.51 2.51 -18.16
C THR A 199 4.38 1.45 -17.49
N LYS A 200 5.52 1.83 -16.89
CA LYS A 200 6.40 0.89 -16.18
C LYS A 200 5.74 0.26 -14.97
N LEU A 201 4.96 1.03 -14.20
CA LEU A 201 4.18 0.52 -13.07
C LEU A 201 3.20 -0.55 -13.56
N PHE A 202 2.48 -0.28 -14.65
CA PHE A 202 1.57 -1.26 -15.23
C PHE A 202 2.34 -2.50 -15.69
N LEU A 203 3.36 -2.34 -16.55
CA LEU A 203 4.14 -3.42 -17.14
C LEU A 203 4.82 -4.34 -16.11
N ASN A 204 5.36 -3.78 -15.03
CA ASN A 204 6.06 -4.56 -14.00
C ASN A 204 5.11 -5.29 -13.04
N ASN A 205 3.81 -4.97 -13.04
CA ASN A 205 2.82 -5.57 -12.16
C ASN A 205 1.79 -6.38 -12.97
N ASN A 206 2.13 -7.61 -13.35
CA ASN A 206 1.28 -8.50 -14.17
C ASN A 206 -0.05 -8.91 -13.51
N ASN A 207 -0.12 -8.84 -12.18
CA ASN A 207 -1.34 -9.13 -11.42
C ASN A 207 -2.25 -7.92 -11.21
N LEU A 208 -1.83 -6.71 -11.60
CA LEU A 208 -2.62 -5.50 -11.42
C LEU A 208 -3.90 -5.58 -12.25
N GLN A 209 -5.05 -5.52 -11.58
CA GLN A 209 -6.39 -5.56 -12.19
C GLN A 209 -7.06 -4.17 -12.16
N TRP A 210 -6.77 -3.37 -11.14
CA TRP A 210 -7.39 -2.06 -10.95
C TRP A 210 -6.32 -0.99 -10.87
N LEU A 211 -6.50 0.10 -11.61
CA LEU A 211 -5.54 1.19 -11.70
C LEU A 211 -6.28 2.54 -11.77
N ASP A 212 -6.38 3.21 -10.64
CA ASP A 212 -6.89 4.59 -10.57
C ASP A 212 -5.73 5.57 -10.66
N ILE A 213 -5.76 6.46 -11.66
CA ILE A 213 -4.72 7.45 -11.90
C ILE A 213 -5.36 8.84 -11.83
N SER A 214 -5.38 9.37 -10.63
CA SER A 214 -5.77 10.75 -10.35
C SER A 214 -4.61 11.73 -10.64
N SER A 215 -4.17 11.81 -11.89
CA SER A 215 -3.05 12.67 -12.31
C SER A 215 -3.50 13.78 -13.27
N LYS A 216 -2.88 14.97 -13.16
CA LYS A 216 -3.01 16.03 -14.18
C LYS A 216 -2.13 15.77 -15.42
N CYS A 217 -1.42 14.64 -15.45
CA CYS A 217 -0.68 14.21 -16.63
C CYS A 217 -1.65 13.82 -17.73
N ASN A 218 -1.56 14.49 -18.87
CA ASN A 218 -2.30 14.11 -20.06
C ASN A 218 -1.44 13.13 -20.90
N ASP A 219 -2.05 12.52 -21.92
CA ASP A 219 -1.38 11.82 -23.03
C ASP A 219 -0.70 10.46 -22.71
N PHE A 220 -0.83 9.92 -21.50
CA PHE A 220 -0.36 8.55 -21.19
C PHE A 220 -1.41 7.46 -21.48
N ASP A 221 -2.69 7.86 -21.53
CA ASP A 221 -3.84 6.98 -21.60
C ASP A 221 -3.83 6.11 -22.86
N VAL A 222 -3.42 6.67 -24.00
CA VAL A 222 -3.27 5.91 -25.26
C VAL A 222 -2.33 4.73 -25.08
N GLU A 223 -1.11 4.98 -24.58
CA GLU A 223 -0.09 3.95 -24.42
C GLU A 223 -0.52 2.90 -23.38
N LEU A 224 -1.03 3.35 -22.23
CA LEU A 224 -1.51 2.48 -21.16
C LEU A 224 -2.65 1.57 -21.63
N ILE A 225 -3.62 2.10 -22.36
CA ILE A 225 -4.74 1.33 -22.91
C ILE A 225 -4.25 0.31 -23.95
N GLN A 226 -3.20 0.61 -24.73
CA GLN A 226 -2.61 -0.39 -25.62
C GLN A 226 -1.98 -1.55 -24.83
N TYR A 227 -1.29 -1.28 -23.72
CA TYR A 227 -0.77 -2.37 -22.87
C TYR A 227 -1.88 -3.19 -22.21
N MET A 228 -2.99 -2.57 -21.79
CA MET A 228 -4.17 -3.27 -21.29
C MET A 228 -4.75 -4.23 -22.34
N LYS A 229 -4.88 -3.76 -23.59
CA LYS A 229 -5.33 -4.62 -24.71
C LYS A 229 -4.36 -5.77 -24.97
N SER A 230 -3.05 -5.53 -24.91
CA SER A 230 -2.05 -6.58 -25.11
C SER A 230 -2.14 -7.67 -24.04
N ARG A 231 -2.38 -7.31 -22.77
CA ARG A 231 -2.61 -8.27 -21.68
C ARG A 231 -3.89 -9.09 -21.84
N GLN A 232 -4.87 -8.58 -22.59
CA GLN A 232 -6.10 -9.31 -22.90
C GLN A 232 -5.92 -10.36 -24.03
N ILE A 233 -4.81 -10.33 -24.79
CA ILE A 233 -4.60 -11.27 -25.91
C ILE A 233 -4.13 -12.64 -25.42
N THR A 234 -3.41 -12.72 -24.31
CA THR A 234 -2.89 -13.97 -23.77
C THR A 234 -4.00 -14.79 -23.12
N CYS A 235 -4.55 -15.75 -23.87
CA CYS A 235 -5.44 -16.79 -23.34
C CYS A 235 -5.07 -18.13 -23.96
N GLU A 236 -4.58 -19.06 -23.13
CA GLU A 236 -4.27 -20.43 -23.53
C GLU A 236 -5.48 -21.37 -23.35
N GLY A 237 -6.70 -20.83 -23.35
CA GLY A 237 -7.95 -21.57 -23.09
C GLY A 237 -8.35 -21.62 -21.60
N GLU A 238 -7.45 -21.27 -20.69
CA GLU A 238 -7.76 -21.11 -19.27
C GLU A 238 -8.39 -19.74 -19.00
N GLY A 239 -9.73 -19.65 -19.10
CA GLY A 239 -10.48 -18.38 -18.96
C GLY A 239 -10.24 -17.59 -17.66
N LYS A 240 -9.55 -18.16 -16.67
CA LYS A 240 -9.17 -17.49 -15.41
C LYS A 240 -8.10 -16.41 -15.57
N LEU A 241 -7.42 -16.35 -16.72
CA LEU A 241 -6.35 -15.38 -16.95
C LEU A 241 -6.84 -14.02 -17.46
N HIS A 242 -8.11 -13.93 -17.88
CA HIS A 242 -8.67 -12.69 -18.39
C HIS A 242 -8.70 -11.59 -17.32
N LYS A 243 -8.08 -10.46 -17.65
CA LYS A 243 -8.02 -9.28 -16.79
C LYS A 243 -8.97 -8.22 -17.30
N ASN A 244 -9.81 -7.76 -16.38
CA ASN A 244 -10.62 -6.58 -16.54
C ASN A 244 -9.87 -5.39 -15.98
N PHE A 245 -10.02 -4.23 -16.63
CA PHE A 245 -9.34 -3.01 -16.23
C PHE A 245 -10.35 -1.89 -16.10
N THR A 246 -10.13 -1.01 -15.13
CA THR A 246 -10.79 0.29 -15.05
C THR A 246 -9.71 1.33 -14.85
N ILE A 247 -9.76 2.41 -15.64
CA ILE A 247 -8.95 3.60 -15.47
C ILE A 247 -9.85 4.78 -15.12
N CYS A 248 -9.48 5.53 -14.09
CA CYS A 248 -10.16 6.76 -13.70
C CYS A 248 -9.20 7.93 -14.07
N LEU A 249 -9.67 8.85 -14.92
CA LEU A 249 -8.94 9.98 -15.53
C LEU A 249 -9.59 11.32 -15.13
N PRO A 250 -8.92 12.47 -15.28
CA PRO A 250 -9.52 13.76 -14.97
C PRO A 250 -10.68 14.13 -15.90
N TYR A 251 -11.80 14.57 -15.31
CA TYR A 251 -12.92 15.17 -16.05
C TYR A 251 -12.52 16.52 -16.67
N ARG A 252 -12.96 16.74 -17.91
CA ARG A 252 -12.89 18.04 -18.60
C ARG A 252 -14.29 18.40 -19.10
N SER A 253 -14.73 19.63 -18.85
CA SER A 253 -16.08 20.09 -19.22
C SER A 253 -16.31 20.17 -20.73
N ASP A 254 -15.25 20.29 -21.53
CA ASP A 254 -15.26 20.32 -23.00
C ASP A 254 -15.05 18.94 -23.65
N MET A 255 -15.00 17.87 -22.85
CA MET A 255 -14.70 16.53 -23.33
C MET A 255 -15.82 15.96 -24.21
N ASN A 256 -15.43 15.46 -25.38
CA ASN A 256 -16.31 14.66 -26.24
C ASN A 256 -16.05 13.17 -25.99
N VAL A 257 -17.00 12.48 -25.34
CA VAL A 257 -16.88 11.04 -25.03
C VAL A 257 -16.71 10.19 -26.29
N GLN A 258 -17.38 10.53 -27.39
CA GLN A 258 -17.22 9.82 -28.66
C GLN A 258 -15.83 10.01 -29.26
N HIS A 259 -15.23 11.19 -29.10
CA HIS A 259 -13.84 11.42 -29.52
C HIS A 259 -12.88 10.52 -28.73
N GLU A 260 -13.05 10.42 -27.41
CA GLU A 260 -12.23 9.54 -26.56
C GLU A 260 -12.45 8.05 -26.90
N ILE A 261 -13.69 7.62 -27.17
CA ILE A 261 -13.98 6.27 -27.66
C ILE A 261 -13.22 5.99 -28.96
N ASN A 262 -13.29 6.90 -29.94
CA ASN A 262 -12.63 6.72 -31.23
C ASN A 262 -11.10 6.74 -31.11
N LYS A 263 -10.56 7.62 -30.26
CA LYS A 263 -9.13 7.71 -29.93
C LYS A 263 -8.60 6.38 -29.41
N HIS A 264 -9.37 5.67 -28.57
CA HIS A 264 -8.92 4.44 -27.93
C HIS A 264 -9.39 3.16 -28.61
N PHE A 265 -10.53 3.11 -29.31
CA PHE A 265 -11.18 1.87 -29.75
C PHE A 265 -11.63 1.88 -31.22
N SER A 266 -10.90 2.54 -32.12
CA SER A 266 -11.25 2.67 -33.54
C SER A 266 -11.30 1.39 -34.37
N CYS A 267 -10.68 0.28 -33.93
CA CYS A 267 -10.52 -0.92 -34.77
C CYS A 267 -11.75 -1.85 -34.84
N GLY A 268 -12.86 -1.52 -34.16
CA GLY A 268 -14.08 -2.31 -34.15
C GLY A 268 -14.00 -3.65 -33.41
N LYS A 269 -12.86 -3.99 -32.80
CA LYS A 269 -12.65 -5.23 -32.03
C LYS A 269 -13.30 -5.21 -30.64
N TYR A 270 -13.70 -4.04 -30.17
CA TYR A 270 -14.36 -3.83 -28.89
C TYR A 270 -15.77 -3.31 -29.14
N ILE A 271 -16.73 -3.88 -28.43
CA ILE A 271 -18.11 -3.40 -28.36
C ILE A 271 -18.16 -2.35 -27.25
N ILE A 272 -18.60 -1.15 -27.59
CA ILE A 272 -18.75 -0.06 -26.62
C ILE A 272 -20.12 -0.14 -25.95
N SER A 273 -20.14 -0.11 -24.64
CA SER A 273 -21.34 -0.18 -23.79
C SER A 273 -21.21 0.75 -22.58
N ASN A 274 -22.31 0.87 -21.81
CA ASN A 274 -22.37 1.67 -20.57
C ASN A 274 -21.86 3.11 -20.72
N VAL A 275 -22.21 3.77 -21.83
CA VAL A 275 -21.80 5.15 -22.08
C VAL A 275 -22.63 6.11 -21.21
N SER A 276 -21.96 6.80 -20.30
CA SER A 276 -22.49 7.90 -19.50
C SER A 276 -21.76 9.18 -19.89
N GLN A 277 -22.50 10.19 -20.32
CA GLN A 277 -21.96 11.50 -20.66
C GLN A 277 -22.63 12.59 -19.83
N ASN A 278 -21.82 13.44 -19.21
CA ASN A 278 -22.22 14.59 -18.41
C ASN A 278 -23.21 14.23 -17.29
N TYR A 279 -23.05 13.07 -16.65
CA TYR A 279 -23.81 12.75 -15.45
C TYR A 279 -23.20 13.53 -14.27
N GLY A 280 -23.58 14.81 -14.14
CA GLY A 280 -22.86 15.75 -13.27
C GLY A 280 -21.46 16.02 -13.83
N ASN A 281 -20.42 15.75 -13.03
CA ASN A 281 -19.01 15.91 -13.41
C ASN A 281 -18.32 14.56 -13.69
N PHE A 282 -19.06 13.67 -14.36
CA PHE A 282 -18.65 12.30 -14.62
C PHE A 282 -18.99 11.86 -16.06
N ASN A 283 -17.97 11.34 -16.75
CA ASN A 283 -18.14 10.60 -17.99
C ASN A 283 -17.63 9.18 -17.81
N TYR A 284 -18.25 8.20 -18.46
CA TYR A 284 -17.81 6.82 -18.41
C TYR A 284 -18.18 6.08 -19.68
N PHE A 285 -17.36 5.13 -20.09
CA PHE A 285 -17.74 4.12 -21.06
C PHE A 285 -16.95 2.83 -20.83
N GLN A 286 -17.50 1.73 -21.31
CA GLN A 286 -16.89 0.42 -21.23
C GLN A 286 -16.65 -0.15 -22.62
N ALA A 287 -15.44 -0.60 -22.88
CA ALA A 287 -15.08 -1.33 -24.08
C ALA A 287 -14.96 -2.82 -23.75
N THR A 288 -15.83 -3.65 -24.36
CA THR A 288 -15.93 -5.08 -24.10
C THR A 288 -15.45 -5.89 -25.31
N LYS A 289 -14.64 -6.92 -25.09
CA LYS A 289 -14.16 -7.84 -26.11
C LYS A 289 -14.35 -9.28 -25.66
N LEU A 290 -14.86 -10.13 -26.55
CA LEU A 290 -14.96 -11.58 -26.31
C LEU A 290 -13.62 -12.26 -26.60
N CYS A 291 -13.20 -13.17 -25.72
CA CYS A 291 -12.10 -14.07 -26.01
C CYS A 291 -12.58 -15.20 -26.93
N THR A 292 -11.91 -15.39 -28.07
CA THR A 292 -12.21 -16.48 -29.01
C THR A 292 -11.81 -17.87 -28.48
N GLY A 293 -10.91 -17.93 -27.49
CA GLY A 293 -10.42 -19.20 -26.93
C GLY A 293 -11.35 -19.82 -25.88
N CYS A 294 -11.83 -19.02 -24.93
CA CYS A 294 -12.66 -19.52 -23.81
C CYS A 294 -14.05 -18.86 -23.69
N ASN A 295 -14.40 -17.95 -24.63
CA ASN A 295 -15.67 -17.21 -24.64
C ASN A 295 -15.90 -16.27 -23.44
N CYS A 296 -14.88 -15.99 -22.62
CA CYS A 296 -14.98 -15.00 -21.56
C CYS A 296 -15.05 -13.56 -22.11
N GLN A 297 -15.82 -12.70 -21.46
CA GLN A 297 -15.84 -11.27 -21.72
C GLN A 297 -14.71 -10.58 -20.96
N MET A 298 -13.96 -9.73 -21.66
CA MET A 298 -12.94 -8.86 -21.10
C MET A 298 -13.38 -7.42 -21.29
N HIS A 299 -13.25 -6.58 -20.26
CA HIS A 299 -13.61 -5.18 -20.36
C HIS A 299 -12.48 -4.23 -19.96
N ILE A 300 -12.48 -3.07 -20.61
CA ILE A 300 -11.72 -1.88 -20.23
C ILE A 300 -12.73 -0.77 -19.98
N GLY A 301 -12.92 -0.39 -18.72
CA GLY A 301 -13.72 0.77 -18.32
C GLY A 301 -12.87 2.03 -18.28
N ILE A 302 -13.36 3.12 -18.83
CA ILE A 302 -12.73 4.44 -18.76
C ILE A 302 -13.70 5.38 -18.09
N ALA A 303 -13.34 5.87 -16.92
CA ALA A 303 -14.08 6.88 -16.16
C ALA A 303 -13.31 8.20 -16.22
N TYR A 304 -14.01 9.31 -16.44
CA TYR A 304 -13.48 10.65 -16.26
C TYR A 304 -14.23 11.31 -15.10
N ILE A 305 -13.51 11.62 -14.02
CA ILE A 305 -14.06 12.09 -12.76
C ILE A 305 -13.50 13.47 -12.40
N ASN A 306 -14.33 14.35 -11.86
CA ASN A 306 -13.84 15.55 -11.18
C ASN A 306 -13.31 15.16 -9.79
N ILE A 307 -11.99 15.05 -9.69
CA ILE A 307 -11.28 14.62 -8.48
C ILE A 307 -11.46 15.63 -7.34
N GLU A 308 -11.66 16.91 -7.64
CA GLU A 308 -11.82 17.95 -6.61
C GLU A 308 -13.17 17.81 -5.86
N GLU A 309 -14.17 17.19 -6.49
CA GLU A 309 -15.49 16.95 -5.90
C GLU A 309 -15.68 15.52 -5.38
N SER A 310 -14.93 14.54 -5.90
CA SER A 310 -15.05 13.14 -5.46
C SER A 310 -14.38 12.93 -4.10
N ARG A 311 -15.12 13.10 -3.00
CA ARG A 311 -14.63 12.78 -1.64
C ARG A 311 -14.44 11.28 -1.36
N LYS A 312 -14.70 10.39 -2.33
CA LYS A 312 -14.53 8.93 -2.22
C LYS A 312 -14.14 8.35 -3.59
N PRO A 313 -13.38 7.24 -3.65
CA PRO A 313 -13.16 6.52 -4.90
C PRO A 313 -14.52 6.04 -5.44
N VAL A 314 -14.98 6.66 -6.51
CA VAL A 314 -16.28 6.37 -7.15
C VAL A 314 -16.22 5.03 -7.91
N CYS A 315 -15.02 4.51 -8.16
CA CYS A 315 -14.83 3.36 -9.04
C CYS A 315 -15.17 1.99 -8.36
N TYR A 316 -15.62 1.96 -7.09
CA TYR A 316 -16.11 0.72 -6.44
C TYR A 316 -17.53 0.31 -6.85
N SER A 317 -18.36 1.24 -7.35
CA SER A 317 -19.79 0.99 -7.56
C SER A 317 -20.18 0.61 -9.00
N TYR A 318 -19.21 0.42 -9.91
CA TYR A 318 -19.47 0.19 -11.33
C TYR A 318 -18.94 -1.15 -11.88
N VAL A 319 -18.68 -2.13 -11.02
CA VAL A 319 -18.31 -3.50 -11.40
C VAL A 319 -19.37 -4.49 -10.93
#